data_AF-A0A316QMX5-F1
#
_entry.id   AF-A0A316QMX5-F1
#
_cell.length_a   1.000
_cell.length_b   1.000
_cell.length_c   1.000
_cell.angle_alpha   90.00
_cell.angle_beta   90.00
_cell.angle_gamma   90.00
#
_symmetry.space_group_name_H-M   'P 1'
#
loop_
_entity.id
_entity.type
_entity.pdbx_description
1 polymer ?
#
loop_
_entity_poly.entity_id
_entity_poly.type
_entity_poly.pdbx_seq_one_letter_code
_entity_poly.pdbx_strand_id
1 'polypeptide(L)'
;MRLPADYTAQRPGEYVFTLDRGSSEYIYNTKTLAELPGRALHQKRNHISAFTREHSYEYLDYTPDMLEDCMLIQRQWLMNKGLEQDEETAVIRCALENYVPLGLRAAVIKTEGEIAAFTLGDMLSAQHALILFEKALPQYNGLFQLINREAAARLFKDTLLLNRGEDLDLPGLRQSKLSYKPEYILEKYDCRLAHPL
;
A
#
# COMPACT_ATOMS: atom_id res chain seq x y z
N MET A 1 8.57 8.27 -18.73
CA MET A 1 9.50 7.12 -18.62
C MET A 1 9.52 6.43 -19.98
N ARG A 2 10.71 6.17 -20.55
CA ARG A 2 10.83 5.45 -21.84
C ARG A 2 10.61 3.97 -21.59
N LEU A 3 9.81 3.33 -22.43
CA LEU A 3 9.54 1.89 -22.33
C LEU A 3 10.76 1.10 -22.85
N PRO A 4 10.94 -0.17 -22.46
CA PRO A 4 11.99 -1.03 -23.01
C PRO A 4 12.07 -1.01 -24.55
N ALA A 5 10.91 -0.92 -25.23
CA ALA A 5 10.81 -0.81 -26.67
C ALA A 5 11.52 0.44 -27.25
N ASP A 6 11.50 1.56 -26.51
CA ASP A 6 12.17 2.80 -26.95
C ASP A 6 13.70 2.63 -26.92
N TYR A 7 14.22 1.87 -25.95
CA TYR A 7 15.65 1.58 -25.82
C TYR A 7 16.12 0.57 -26.86
N THR A 8 15.36 -0.50 -27.09
CA THR A 8 15.71 -1.50 -28.11
C THR A 8 15.67 -0.89 -29.51
N ALA A 9 14.81 0.09 -29.78
CA ALA A 9 14.82 0.83 -31.04
C ALA A 9 16.06 1.71 -31.22
N GLN A 10 16.58 2.33 -30.15
CA GLN A 10 17.74 3.22 -30.21
C GLN A 10 19.08 2.48 -30.17
N ARG A 11 19.13 1.34 -29.48
CA ARG A 11 20.34 0.53 -29.25
C ARG A 11 20.02 -0.96 -29.42
N PRO A 12 19.71 -1.39 -30.65
CA PRO A 12 19.27 -2.75 -30.91
C PRO A 12 20.35 -3.76 -30.55
N GLY A 13 19.99 -4.74 -29.71
CA GLY A 13 20.89 -5.82 -29.30
C GLY A 13 21.89 -5.49 -28.21
N GLU A 14 21.98 -4.24 -27.72
CA GLU A 14 22.90 -3.87 -26.64
C GLU A 14 22.38 -4.25 -25.25
N TYR A 15 21.06 -4.24 -25.06
CA TYR A 15 20.41 -4.47 -23.77
C TYR A 15 19.39 -5.59 -23.84
N VAL A 16 19.32 -6.37 -22.77
CA VAL A 16 18.26 -7.33 -22.51
C VAL A 16 17.43 -6.82 -21.34
N PHE A 17 16.13 -6.71 -21.57
CA PHE A 17 15.15 -6.36 -20.55
C PHE A 17 14.36 -7.60 -20.15
N THR A 18 14.30 -7.88 -18.86
CA THR A 18 13.46 -8.95 -18.29
C THR A 18 12.39 -8.30 -17.42
N LEU A 19 11.12 -8.63 -17.66
CA LEU A 19 10.03 -8.15 -16.80
C LEU A 19 10.17 -8.73 -15.41
N ASP A 20 10.26 -7.87 -14.40
CA ASP A 20 10.12 -8.23 -13.01
C ASP A 20 8.66 -8.01 -12.59
N ARG A 21 7.87 -9.08 -12.70
CA ARG A 21 6.44 -9.01 -12.42
C ARG A 21 6.18 -8.85 -10.92
N GLY A 22 6.99 -9.43 -10.06
CA GLY A 22 6.85 -9.33 -8.60
C GLY A 22 7.04 -7.91 -8.10
N SER A 23 7.95 -7.16 -8.72
CA SER A 23 8.26 -5.76 -8.40
C SER A 23 7.38 -4.73 -9.15
N SER A 24 6.51 -5.18 -10.06
CA SER A 24 5.60 -4.29 -10.78
C SER A 24 4.52 -3.73 -9.84
N GLU A 25 4.23 -2.44 -9.96
CA GLU A 25 3.43 -1.68 -8.99
C GLU A 25 1.99 -1.47 -9.42
N TYR A 26 1.08 -1.44 -8.45
CA TYR A 26 -0.34 -1.29 -8.70
C TYR A 26 -0.78 0.15 -8.48
N ILE A 27 -1.24 0.80 -9.56
CA ILE A 27 -1.68 2.19 -9.54
C ILE A 27 -3.20 2.24 -9.64
N TYR A 28 -3.83 3.01 -8.74
CA TYR A 28 -5.28 3.12 -8.65
C TYR A 28 -5.70 4.57 -8.80
N ASN A 29 -6.89 4.79 -9.34
CA ASN A 29 -7.56 6.08 -9.19
C ASN A 29 -7.95 6.28 -7.70
N THR A 30 -7.50 7.39 -7.10
CA THR A 30 -7.73 7.67 -5.68
C THR A 30 -9.21 7.75 -5.34
N LYS A 31 -10.01 8.39 -6.20
CA LYS A 31 -11.47 8.50 -6.02
C LYS A 31 -12.15 7.13 -6.04
N THR A 32 -11.73 6.24 -6.93
CA THR A 32 -12.23 4.85 -6.97
C THR A 32 -11.95 4.10 -5.66
N LEU A 33 -10.77 4.28 -5.04
CA LEU A 33 -10.46 3.67 -3.74
C LEU A 33 -11.24 4.30 -2.59
N ALA A 34 -11.49 5.62 -2.64
CA ALA A 34 -12.26 6.34 -1.62
C ALA A 34 -13.75 5.99 -1.64
N GLU A 35 -14.34 5.85 -2.83
CA GLU A 35 -15.79 5.66 -3.00
C GLU A 35 -16.18 4.18 -3.18
N LEU A 36 -15.24 3.35 -3.65
CA LEU A 36 -15.45 1.95 -3.98
C LEU A 36 -16.69 1.71 -4.85
N PRO A 37 -16.84 2.33 -6.04
CA PRO A 37 -18.10 2.32 -6.79
C PRO A 37 -18.43 0.95 -7.44
N GLY A 38 -19.71 0.80 -7.80
CA GLY A 38 -20.18 -0.27 -8.69
C GLY A 38 -20.20 -1.69 -8.09
N ARG A 39 -20.50 -2.68 -8.96
CA ARG A 39 -20.60 -4.10 -8.57
C ARG A 39 -19.24 -4.74 -8.31
N ALA A 40 -18.21 -4.32 -9.05
CA ALA A 40 -16.87 -4.91 -8.95
C ALA A 40 -16.22 -4.73 -7.57
N LEU A 41 -16.48 -3.59 -6.91
CA LEU A 41 -15.93 -3.28 -5.58
C LEU A 41 -16.94 -3.50 -4.45
N HIS A 42 -18.10 -4.10 -4.76
CA HIS A 42 -19.17 -4.36 -3.78
C HIS A 42 -18.67 -5.20 -2.60
N GLN A 43 -17.83 -6.20 -2.85
CA GLN A 43 -17.27 -7.02 -1.78
C GLN A 43 -16.43 -6.20 -0.79
N LYS A 44 -15.71 -5.16 -1.25
CA LYS A 44 -14.93 -4.27 -0.37
C LYS A 44 -15.86 -3.46 0.54
N ARG A 45 -16.93 -2.90 -0.03
CA ARG A 45 -17.98 -2.22 0.75
C ARG A 45 -18.65 -3.16 1.75
N ASN A 46 -18.88 -4.42 1.37
CA ASN A 46 -19.48 -5.41 2.27
C ASN A 46 -18.57 -5.75 3.46
N HIS A 47 -17.26 -5.91 3.22
CA HIS A 47 -16.30 -6.10 4.31
C HIS A 47 -16.28 -4.90 5.26
N ILE A 48 -16.26 -3.68 4.73
CA ILE A 48 -16.31 -2.47 5.56
C ILE A 48 -17.64 -2.39 6.32
N SER A 49 -18.76 -2.69 5.67
CA SER A 49 -20.10 -2.66 6.29
C SER A 49 -20.23 -3.68 7.41
N ALA A 50 -19.66 -4.88 7.24
CA ALA A 50 -19.59 -5.90 8.27
C ALA A 50 -18.80 -5.39 9.48
N PHE A 51 -17.60 -4.85 9.26
CA PHE A 51 -16.80 -4.23 10.31
C PHE A 51 -17.58 -3.15 11.07
N THR A 52 -18.17 -2.18 10.36
CA THR A 52 -18.86 -1.03 10.99
C THR A 52 -20.19 -1.38 11.67
N ARG A 53 -20.72 -2.58 11.45
CA ARG A 53 -21.91 -3.08 12.16
C ARG A 53 -21.55 -3.69 13.51
N GLU A 54 -20.35 -4.26 13.60
CA GLU A 54 -19.85 -4.98 14.77
C GLU A 54 -18.98 -4.08 15.66
N HIS A 55 -18.30 -3.12 15.06
CA HIS A 55 -17.33 -2.25 15.72
C HIS A 55 -17.56 -0.78 15.38
N SER A 56 -17.37 0.08 16.38
CA SER A 56 -17.23 1.52 16.17
C SER A 56 -15.76 1.85 15.93
N TYR A 57 -15.49 2.90 15.14
CA TYR A 57 -14.11 3.30 14.88
C TYR A 57 -13.95 4.81 14.83
N GLU A 58 -12.72 5.24 15.13
CA GLU A 58 -12.24 6.59 14.95
C GLU A 58 -11.06 6.58 13.98
N TYR A 59 -11.09 7.50 13.02
CA TYR A 59 -9.94 7.79 12.18
C TYR A 59 -9.17 8.95 12.81
N LEU A 60 -7.89 8.75 13.06
CA LEU A 60 -7.02 9.76 13.67
C LEU A 60 -5.78 9.95 12.79
N ASP A 61 -5.35 11.19 12.63
CA ASP A 61 -4.01 11.46 12.11
C ASP A 61 -2.97 10.89 13.07
N TYR A 62 -1.91 10.30 12.52
CA TYR A 62 -0.86 9.73 13.35
C TYR A 62 -0.09 10.82 14.09
N THR A 63 0.23 10.56 15.36
CA THR A 63 1.13 11.37 16.17
C THR A 63 2.21 10.49 16.81
N PRO A 64 3.39 11.03 17.15
CA PRO A 64 4.51 10.22 17.66
C PRO A 64 4.21 9.39 18.91
N ASP A 65 3.26 9.80 19.75
CA ASP A 65 2.80 9.04 20.92
C ASP A 65 2.09 7.72 20.55
N MET A 66 1.65 7.56 19.29
CA MET A 66 1.02 6.34 18.76
C MET A 66 2.02 5.34 18.16
N LEU A 67 3.33 5.63 18.20
CA LEU A 67 4.37 4.81 17.58
C LEU A 67 4.32 3.36 18.07
N GLU A 68 4.33 3.17 19.40
CA GLU A 68 4.41 1.83 19.97
C GLU A 68 3.15 1.01 19.71
N ASP A 69 1.98 1.65 19.59
CA ASP A 69 0.75 0.98 19.19
C ASP A 69 0.81 0.49 17.74
N CYS A 70 1.35 1.30 16.83
CA CYS A 70 1.60 0.86 15.45
C CYS A 70 2.59 -0.31 15.40
N MET A 71 3.61 -0.28 16.27
CA MET A 71 4.58 -1.38 16.35
C MET A 71 4.00 -2.65 16.98
N LEU A 72 3.01 -2.55 17.87
CA LEU A 72 2.24 -3.69 18.36
C LEU A 72 1.50 -4.38 17.21
N ILE A 73 0.88 -3.60 16.30
CA ILE A 73 0.20 -4.14 15.12
C ILE A 73 1.18 -4.93 14.23
N GLN A 74 2.36 -4.38 13.93
CA GLN A 74 3.37 -5.08 13.13
C GLN A 74 3.83 -6.38 13.81
N ARG A 75 4.07 -6.37 15.12
CA ARG A 75 4.44 -7.58 15.88
C ARG A 75 3.35 -8.64 15.80
N GLN A 76 2.09 -8.27 16.03
CA GLN A 76 0.96 -9.22 15.93
C GLN A 76 0.82 -9.77 14.51
N TRP A 77 1.04 -8.94 13.49
CA TRP A 77 1.02 -9.38 12.09
C TRP A 77 2.12 -10.41 11.79
N LEU A 78 3.33 -10.21 12.31
CA LEU A 78 4.43 -11.17 12.19
C LEU A 78 4.14 -12.49 12.93
N MET A 79 3.64 -12.41 14.16
CA MET A 79 3.27 -13.60 14.94
C MET A 79 2.23 -14.46 14.22
N ASN A 80 1.24 -13.84 13.59
CA ASN A 80 0.23 -14.55 12.79
C ASN A 80 0.81 -15.24 11.55
N LYS A 81 1.99 -14.81 11.10
CA LYS A 81 2.77 -15.48 10.04
C LYS A 81 3.76 -16.51 10.57
N GLY A 82 3.85 -16.70 11.89
CA GLY A 82 4.87 -17.55 12.52
C GLY A 82 6.28 -16.96 12.43
N LEU A 83 6.39 -15.63 12.33
CA LEU A 83 7.66 -14.90 12.26
C LEU A 83 7.85 -14.08 13.54
N GLU A 84 9.08 -14.03 14.05
CA GLU A 84 9.42 -13.20 15.21
C GLU A 84 9.95 -11.81 14.79
N GLN A 85 10.63 -11.72 13.66
CA GLN A 85 11.24 -10.49 13.14
C GLN A 85 11.28 -10.49 11.61
N ASP A 86 11.23 -9.29 11.03
CA ASP A 86 11.58 -9.02 9.64
C ASP A 86 12.37 -7.71 9.50
N GLU A 87 12.98 -7.48 8.34
CA GLU A 87 13.68 -6.23 8.03
C GLU A 87 12.69 -5.05 7.92
N GLU A 88 11.45 -5.30 7.49
CA GLU A 88 10.39 -4.29 7.33
C GLU A 88 10.09 -3.56 8.65
N THR A 89 10.14 -4.26 9.79
CA THR A 89 9.88 -3.69 11.12
C THR A 89 10.79 -2.50 11.43
N ALA A 90 12.08 -2.58 11.10
CA ALA A 90 13.02 -1.48 11.32
C ALA A 90 12.72 -0.29 10.40
N VAL A 91 12.32 -0.56 9.16
CA VAL A 91 11.96 0.47 8.17
C VAL A 91 10.68 1.20 8.57
N ILE A 92 9.64 0.46 9.00
CA ILE A 92 8.38 1.04 9.50
C ILE A 92 8.65 1.97 10.67
N ARG A 93 9.42 1.51 11.67
CA ARG A 93 9.76 2.32 12.85
C ARG A 93 10.49 3.60 12.45
N CYS A 94 11.55 3.48 11.65
CA CYS A 94 12.32 4.62 11.17
C CYS A 94 11.44 5.64 10.43
N ALA A 95 10.55 5.16 9.55
CA ALA A 95 9.68 6.01 8.77
C ALA A 95 8.61 6.72 9.63
N LEU A 96 8.03 6.05 10.63
CA LEU A 96 7.09 6.67 11.57
C LEU A 96 7.76 7.67 12.51
N GLU A 97 8.93 7.36 13.06
CA GLU A 97 9.72 8.27 13.92
C GLU A 97 10.11 9.55 13.18
N ASN A 98 10.30 9.46 11.86
CA ASN A 98 10.77 10.56 11.02
C ASN A 98 9.71 11.05 10.03
N TYR A 99 8.42 10.79 10.27
CA TYR A 99 7.38 11.05 9.26
C TYR A 99 7.29 12.54 8.87
N VAL A 100 7.41 13.46 9.84
CA VAL A 100 7.40 14.92 9.59
C VAL A 100 8.61 15.38 8.75
N PRO A 101 9.87 15.15 9.17
CA PRO A 101 11.03 15.60 8.40
C PRO A 101 11.15 14.93 7.02
N LEU A 102 10.58 13.73 6.85
CA LEU A 102 10.50 13.04 5.55
C LEU A 102 9.33 13.50 4.70
N GLY A 103 8.43 14.35 5.22
CA GLY A 103 7.22 14.80 4.50
C GLY A 103 6.17 13.70 4.31
N LEU A 104 6.29 12.59 5.04
CA LEU A 104 5.36 11.48 5.00
C LEU A 104 4.04 11.85 5.67
N ARG A 105 2.99 11.10 5.33
CA ARG A 105 1.66 11.21 5.91
C ARG A 105 1.25 9.88 6.50
N ALA A 106 0.72 9.90 7.72
CA ALA A 106 0.27 8.70 8.40
C ALA A 106 -1.05 8.92 9.12
N ALA A 107 -1.80 7.84 9.27
CA ALA A 107 -3.05 7.80 10.01
C ALA A 107 -3.26 6.44 10.62
N VAL A 108 -4.11 6.41 11.65
CA VAL A 108 -4.50 5.20 12.37
C VAL A 108 -6.01 5.05 12.39
N ILE A 109 -6.46 3.81 12.59
CA ILE A 109 -7.83 3.53 13.02
C ILE A 109 -7.78 3.00 14.44
N LYS A 110 -8.55 3.66 15.30
CA LYS A 110 -8.84 3.23 16.66
C LYS A 110 -10.21 2.55 16.70
N THR A 111 -10.29 1.41 17.36
CA THR A 111 -11.54 0.66 17.61
C THR A 111 -11.46 0.07 19.01
N GLU A 112 -12.57 0.03 19.74
CA GLU A 112 -12.63 -0.57 21.08
C GLU A 112 -11.60 0.00 22.08
N GLY A 113 -11.19 1.26 21.90
CA GLY A 113 -10.22 1.92 22.77
C GLY A 113 -8.76 1.75 22.36
N GLU A 114 -8.46 0.93 21.35
CA GLU A 114 -7.09 0.58 20.92
C GLU A 114 -6.85 0.89 19.44
N ILE A 115 -5.60 1.21 19.08
CA ILE A 115 -5.21 1.38 17.68
C ILE A 115 -5.07 0.00 17.05
N ALA A 116 -5.84 -0.25 15.98
CA ALA A 116 -5.96 -1.56 15.34
C ALA A 116 -5.52 -1.57 13.87
N ALA A 117 -5.32 -0.41 13.26
CA ALA A 117 -4.74 -0.32 11.93
C ALA A 117 -3.95 0.98 11.78
N PHE A 118 -2.96 0.98 10.89
CA PHE A 118 -2.25 2.18 10.49
C PHE A 118 -1.90 2.15 9.00
N THR A 119 -1.70 3.34 8.45
CA THR A 119 -1.20 3.56 7.09
C THR A 119 -0.14 4.65 7.13
N LEU A 120 0.90 4.51 6.31
CA LEU A 120 1.98 5.48 6.12
C LEU A 120 2.27 5.57 4.62
N GLY A 121 2.37 6.78 4.09
CA GLY A 121 2.69 6.99 2.70
C GLY A 121 3.31 8.35 2.40
N ASP A 122 3.71 8.52 1.15
CA ASP A 122 4.44 9.67 0.64
C ASP A 122 3.70 10.34 -0.52
N MET A 123 3.86 11.65 -0.65
CA MET A 123 3.41 12.42 -1.80
C MET A 123 4.54 12.46 -2.85
N LEU A 124 4.39 11.67 -3.92
CA LEU A 124 5.35 11.66 -5.03
C LEU A 124 5.27 12.94 -5.89
N SER A 125 4.10 13.56 -5.92
CA SER A 125 3.84 14.86 -6.57
C SER A 125 2.53 15.45 -6.04
N ALA A 126 2.11 16.62 -6.53
CA ALA A 126 0.79 17.17 -6.18
C ALA A 126 -0.39 16.26 -6.57
N GLN A 127 -0.23 15.33 -7.52
CA GLN A 127 -1.30 14.49 -8.05
C GLN A 127 -1.11 12.98 -7.79
N HIS A 128 0.03 12.57 -7.25
CA HIS A 128 0.37 11.16 -7.07
C HIS A 128 0.90 10.91 -5.66
N ALA A 129 0.44 9.84 -5.04
CA ALA A 129 0.95 9.36 -3.76
C ALA A 129 1.30 7.88 -3.80
N LEU A 130 2.08 7.43 -2.82
CA LEU A 130 2.46 6.05 -2.59
C LEU A 130 2.11 5.67 -1.16
N ILE A 131 1.35 4.58 -0.99
CA ILE A 131 1.26 3.89 0.30
C ILE A 131 2.51 3.04 0.47
N LEU A 132 3.35 3.38 1.46
CA LEU A 132 4.55 2.63 1.82
C LEU A 132 4.18 1.41 2.67
N PHE A 133 3.39 1.65 3.72
CA PHE A 133 2.96 0.61 4.64
C PHE A 133 1.47 0.76 4.97
N GLU A 134 0.79 -0.37 5.06
CA GLU A 134 -0.61 -0.44 5.47
C GLU A 134 -0.80 -1.76 6.22
N LYS A 135 -1.19 -1.66 7.50
CA LYS A 135 -1.35 -2.81 8.38
C LYS A 135 -2.66 -2.69 9.13
N ALA A 136 -3.28 -3.84 9.37
CA ALA A 136 -4.49 -3.97 10.17
C ALA A 136 -4.44 -5.27 10.95
N LEU A 137 -5.00 -5.24 12.16
CA LEU A 137 -5.14 -6.39 13.01
C LEU A 137 -6.09 -7.43 12.39
N PRO A 138 -5.65 -8.69 12.21
CA PRO A 138 -6.38 -9.68 11.42
C PRO A 138 -7.66 -10.21 12.09
N GLN A 139 -7.80 -10.03 13.40
CA GLN A 139 -9.04 -10.39 14.11
C GLN A 139 -10.24 -9.53 13.69
N TYR A 140 -10.00 -8.34 13.14
CA TYR A 140 -11.06 -7.45 12.69
C TYR A 140 -11.34 -7.61 11.20
N ASN A 141 -12.34 -8.43 10.88
CA ASN A 141 -12.80 -8.64 9.52
C ASN A 141 -13.27 -7.31 8.89
N GLY A 142 -12.62 -6.89 7.80
CA GLY A 142 -12.96 -5.66 7.09
C GLY A 142 -12.12 -4.43 7.46
N LEU A 143 -11.30 -4.51 8.51
CA LEU A 143 -10.50 -3.38 8.98
C LEU A 143 -9.43 -2.95 7.96
N PHE A 144 -8.79 -3.90 7.28
CA PHE A 144 -7.84 -3.59 6.22
C PHE A 144 -8.50 -2.82 5.05
N GLN A 145 -9.72 -3.20 4.68
CA GLN A 145 -10.49 -2.50 3.64
C GLN A 145 -10.90 -1.11 4.12
N LEU A 146 -11.19 -0.95 5.41
CA LEU A 146 -11.54 0.33 6.00
C LEU A 146 -10.36 1.30 6.00
N ILE A 147 -9.20 0.93 6.57
CA ILE A 147 -8.02 1.81 6.59
C ILE A 147 -7.62 2.21 5.16
N ASN A 148 -7.74 1.28 4.21
CA ASN A 148 -7.42 1.57 2.83
C ASN A 148 -8.35 2.60 2.19
N ARG A 149 -9.66 2.49 2.42
CA ARG A 149 -10.63 3.48 1.96
C ARG A 149 -10.38 4.83 2.61
N GLU A 150 -10.18 4.87 3.93
CA GLU A 150 -9.97 6.11 4.68
C GLU A 150 -8.67 6.81 4.25
N ALA A 151 -7.59 6.06 3.99
CA ALA A 151 -6.35 6.61 3.46
C ALA A 151 -6.59 7.36 2.13
N ALA A 152 -7.32 6.74 1.20
CA ALA A 152 -7.66 7.38 -0.07
C ALA A 152 -8.62 8.57 0.11
N ALA A 153 -9.63 8.43 0.97
CA ALA A 153 -10.69 9.43 1.17
C ALA A 153 -10.26 10.65 2.01
N ARG A 154 -9.22 10.51 2.84
CA ARG A 154 -8.78 11.55 3.78
C ARG A 154 -7.32 11.92 3.58
N LEU A 155 -6.41 10.97 3.80
CA LEU A 155 -4.96 11.22 3.84
C LEU A 155 -4.41 11.70 2.49
N PHE A 156 -4.93 11.12 1.41
CA PHE A 156 -4.51 11.36 0.02
C PHE A 156 -5.64 11.90 -0.86
N LYS A 157 -6.68 12.49 -0.27
CA LYS A 157 -7.92 12.93 -0.95
C LYS A 157 -7.69 13.85 -2.16
N ASP A 158 -6.58 14.60 -2.16
CA ASP A 158 -6.25 15.59 -3.19
C ASP A 158 -5.42 14.98 -4.35
N THR A 159 -5.09 13.70 -4.28
CA THR A 159 -4.34 13.00 -5.34
C THR A 159 -5.28 12.42 -6.40
N LEU A 160 -4.79 12.34 -7.63
CA LEU A 160 -5.47 11.65 -8.73
C LEU A 160 -5.22 10.14 -8.68
N LEU A 161 -3.96 9.76 -8.45
CA LEU A 161 -3.51 8.38 -8.46
C LEU A 161 -2.81 8.01 -7.15
N LEU A 162 -3.14 6.81 -6.66
CA LEU A 162 -2.52 6.20 -5.49
C LEU A 162 -1.81 4.92 -5.90
N ASN A 163 -0.49 4.92 -5.76
CA ASN A 163 0.35 3.74 -5.88
C ASN A 163 0.26 2.95 -4.57
N ARG A 164 0.01 1.64 -4.64
CA ARG A 164 -0.03 0.77 -3.46
C ARG A 164 1.12 -0.24 -3.42
N GLY A 165 2.19 0.01 -4.15
CA GLY A 165 3.38 -0.85 -4.23
C GLY A 165 3.15 -2.14 -4.99
N GLU A 166 4.04 -3.11 -4.78
CA GLU A 166 4.16 -4.33 -5.57
C GLU A 166 3.56 -5.58 -4.88
N ASP A 167 3.46 -6.71 -5.58
CA ASP A 167 2.89 -7.94 -5.01
C ASP A 167 3.92 -8.98 -4.55
N LEU A 168 5.21 -8.73 -4.79
CA LEU A 168 6.34 -9.56 -4.36
C LEU A 168 6.19 -11.02 -4.81
N ASP A 169 5.51 -11.26 -5.94
CA ASP A 169 5.15 -12.58 -6.45
C ASP A 169 4.31 -13.44 -5.49
N LEU A 170 3.69 -12.84 -4.47
CA LEU A 170 2.80 -13.52 -3.55
C LEU A 170 1.40 -13.64 -4.17
N PRO A 171 0.91 -14.86 -4.50
CA PRO A 171 -0.35 -15.02 -5.25
C PRO A 171 -1.57 -14.41 -4.54
N GLY A 172 -1.62 -14.54 -3.21
CA GLY A 172 -2.69 -13.94 -2.40
C GLY A 172 -2.65 -12.41 -2.40
N LEU A 173 -1.45 -11.82 -2.34
CA LEU A 173 -1.29 -10.36 -2.40
C LEU A 173 -1.67 -9.83 -3.79
N ARG A 174 -1.22 -10.51 -4.84
CA ARG A 174 -1.59 -10.23 -6.23
C ARG A 174 -3.10 -10.27 -6.42
N GLN A 175 -3.76 -11.33 -5.97
CA GLN A 175 -5.22 -11.45 -6.04
C GLN A 175 -5.92 -10.30 -5.31
N SER A 176 -5.45 -9.97 -4.09
CA SER A 176 -5.99 -8.86 -3.32
C SER A 176 -5.85 -7.52 -4.07
N LYS A 177 -4.68 -7.21 -4.61
CA LYS A 177 -4.42 -5.96 -5.35
C LYS A 177 -5.24 -5.88 -6.64
N LEU A 178 -5.29 -6.95 -7.43
CA LEU A 178 -6.12 -7.01 -8.64
C LEU A 178 -7.62 -6.88 -8.35
N SER A 179 -8.08 -7.37 -7.19
CA SER A 179 -9.49 -7.27 -6.79
C SER A 179 -9.96 -5.82 -6.56
N TYR A 180 -9.03 -4.88 -6.31
CA TYR A 180 -9.31 -3.45 -6.20
C TYR A 180 -9.38 -2.72 -7.55
N LYS A 181 -9.18 -3.43 -8.68
CA LYS A 181 -9.26 -2.88 -10.04
C LYS A 181 -8.27 -1.71 -10.24
N PRO A 182 -6.96 -1.99 -10.28
CA PRO A 182 -5.97 -0.97 -10.60
C PRO A 182 -6.31 -0.31 -11.95
N GLU A 183 -6.03 0.99 -12.06
CA GLU A 183 -6.12 1.74 -13.31
C GLU A 183 -5.11 1.16 -14.32
N TYR A 184 -3.90 0.90 -13.84
CA TYR A 184 -2.86 0.18 -14.56
C TYR A 184 -1.84 -0.43 -13.60
N ILE A 185 -1.04 -1.34 -14.13
CA ILE A 185 0.13 -1.90 -13.45
C ILE A 185 1.36 -1.26 -14.07
N LEU A 186 2.20 -0.63 -13.26
CA LEU A 186 3.46 -0.04 -13.68
C LEU A 186 4.52 -1.15 -13.73
N GLU A 187 4.79 -1.63 -14.93
CA GLU A 187 5.76 -2.69 -15.18
C GLU A 187 7.20 -2.23 -14.86
N LYS A 188 7.94 -3.05 -14.11
CA LYS A 188 9.37 -2.86 -13.82
C LYS A 188 10.19 -3.91 -14.55
N TYR A 189 11.37 -3.52 -15.01
CA TYR A 189 12.26 -4.38 -15.79
C TYR A 189 13.67 -4.34 -15.24
N ASP A 190 14.30 -5.50 -15.14
CA ASP A 190 15.75 -5.60 -15.01
C ASP A 190 16.38 -5.36 -16.37
N CYS A 191 17.36 -4.46 -16.40
CA CYS A 191 18.11 -4.13 -17.61
C CYS A 191 19.57 -4.57 -17.44
N ARG A 192 20.04 -5.42 -18.36
CA ARG A 192 21.44 -5.86 -18.42
C ARG A 192 22.02 -5.67 -19.81
N LEU A 193 23.34 -5.53 -19.89
CA LEU A 193 24.05 -5.61 -21.16
C LEU A 193 23.85 -7.01 -21.77
N ALA A 194 23.57 -7.07 -23.07
CA ALA A 194 23.43 -8.33 -23.79
C ALA A 194 24.76 -9.08 -23.88
N HIS A 195 25.86 -8.33 -23.98
CA HIS A 195 27.22 -8.83 -24.01
C HIS A 195 28.00 -8.16 -22.87
N PRO A 196 28.47 -8.92 -21.85
CA PRO A 196 29.37 -8.37 -20.85
C PRO A 196 30.66 -7.90 -21.51
N LEU A 197 31.25 -6.83 -20.95
CA LEU A 197 32.52 -6.24 -21.40
C LEU A 197 33.68 -7.24 -21.34
#